data_AF-A0A351JMH6-F1
#
_entry.id   AF-A0A351JMH6-F1
#
_cell.length_a   1.000
_cell.length_b   1.000
_cell.length_c   1.000
_cell.angle_alpha   90.00
_cell.angle_beta   90.00
_cell.angle_gamma   90.00
#
_symmetry.space_group_name_H-M   'P 1'
#
loop_
_entity.id
_entity.type
_entity.pdbx_description
1 polymer ?
#
loop_
_entity_poly.entity_id
_entity_poly.type
_entity_poly.pdbx_seq_one_letter_code
_entity_poly.pdbx_strand_id
1 'polypeptide(L)'
;VSPALAERLDLVGISGAAPLLAAVKLARYYELTERDVVLTVLTDSMELYGSRLAELRDERGAYTETQAAMDHTRWLLGATTDHMAELSHWDRRRVHNLKYFTWVEQMGRSVQELDAQWYDWPDYWDRIHAQVDAIDELIVEFNRLVAEGYSVWTATS
;
A
#
# COMPACT_ATOMS: atom_id res chain seq x y z
N VAL A 1 -20.70 12.69 -4.58
CA VAL A 1 -20.10 11.33 -4.60
C VAL A 1 -21.23 10.32 -4.62
N SER A 2 -21.14 9.22 -5.37
CA SER A 2 -22.20 8.21 -5.35
C SER A 2 -22.28 7.55 -3.96
N PRO A 3 -23.48 7.26 -3.43
CA PRO A 3 -23.63 6.59 -2.13
C PRO A 3 -22.86 5.26 -2.07
N ALA A 4 -22.93 4.47 -3.14
CA ALA A 4 -22.22 3.19 -3.25
C ALA A 4 -20.68 3.31 -3.16
N LEU A 5 -20.09 4.45 -3.53
CA LEU A 5 -18.66 4.69 -3.34
C LEU A 5 -18.36 5.13 -1.92
N ALA A 6 -19.20 5.97 -1.32
CA ALA A 6 -19.04 6.43 0.05
C ALA A 6 -19.08 5.27 1.06
N GLU A 7 -19.95 4.28 0.81
CA GLU A 7 -20.08 3.06 1.62
C GLU A 7 -18.85 2.13 1.54
N ARG A 8 -17.93 2.35 0.60
CA ARG A 8 -16.72 1.53 0.41
C ARG A 8 -15.44 2.20 0.89
N LEU A 9 -15.54 3.38 1.51
CA LEU A 9 -14.36 4.13 1.99
C LEU A 9 -13.65 3.43 3.15
N ASP A 10 -14.32 2.51 3.84
CA ASP A 10 -13.73 1.60 4.82
C ASP A 10 -12.67 0.67 4.21
N LEU A 11 -12.70 0.43 2.88
CA LEU A 11 -11.66 -0.29 2.16
C LEU A 11 -10.37 0.53 2.00
N VAL A 12 -10.33 1.80 2.41
CA VAL A 12 -9.14 2.66 2.37
C VAL A 12 -8.56 2.77 3.77
N GLY A 13 -7.56 1.94 4.09
CA GLY A 13 -6.79 2.05 5.32
C GLY A 13 -5.84 3.25 5.34
N ILE A 14 -5.09 3.40 6.44
CA ILE A 14 -4.12 4.49 6.60
C ILE A 14 -3.04 4.41 5.51
N SER A 15 -2.52 3.21 5.20
CA SER A 15 -1.48 3.07 4.18
C SER A 15 -2.06 3.24 2.78
N GLY A 16 -3.30 2.84 2.53
CA GLY A 16 -4.02 2.95 1.26
C GLY A 16 -4.42 4.38 0.90
N ALA A 17 -4.54 5.27 1.90
CA ALA A 17 -4.67 6.70 1.66
C ALA A 17 -3.41 7.32 1.03
N ALA A 18 -2.22 6.79 1.33
CA ALA A 18 -0.96 7.31 0.81
C ALA A 18 -0.79 7.15 -0.72
N PRO A 19 -0.98 5.96 -1.35
CA PRO A 19 -0.91 5.81 -2.79
C PRO A 19 -2.07 6.53 -3.51
N LEU A 20 -3.23 6.69 -2.87
CA LEU A 20 -4.30 7.55 -3.39
C LEU A 20 -3.85 9.01 -3.49
N LEU A 21 -3.26 9.56 -2.43
CA LEU A 21 -2.71 10.92 -2.44
C LEU A 21 -1.57 11.06 -3.46
N ALA A 22 -0.72 10.04 -3.57
CA ALA A 22 0.35 10.00 -4.57
C ALA A 22 -0.21 10.01 -6.01
N ALA A 23 -1.29 9.27 -6.30
CA ALA A 23 -1.96 9.28 -7.60
C ALA A 23 -2.51 10.67 -7.95
N VAL A 24 -3.14 11.35 -6.99
CA VAL A 24 -3.61 12.73 -7.17
C VAL A 24 -2.45 13.70 -7.41
N LYS A 25 -1.33 13.55 -6.68
CA LYS A 25 -0.13 14.35 -6.88
C LYS A 25 0.53 14.07 -8.23
N LEU A 26 0.58 12.82 -8.65
CA LEU A 26 1.08 12.38 -9.96
C LEU A 26 0.29 13.03 -11.09
N ALA A 27 -1.05 12.95 -11.02
CA ALA A 27 -1.93 13.53 -12.02
C ALA A 27 -1.73 15.05 -12.14
N ARG A 28 -1.57 15.75 -11.00
CA ARG A 28 -1.26 17.19 -10.99
C ARG A 28 0.14 17.49 -11.52
N TYR A 29 1.14 16.71 -11.15
CA TYR A 29 2.54 16.93 -11.52
C TYR A 29 2.76 16.77 -13.03
N TYR A 30 2.13 15.77 -13.65
CA TYR A 30 2.20 15.52 -15.08
C TYR A 30 1.08 16.17 -15.90
N GLU A 31 0.26 17.03 -15.27
CA GLU A 31 -0.86 17.74 -15.91
C GLU A 31 -1.80 16.79 -16.68
N LEU A 32 -2.07 15.62 -16.09
CA LEU A 32 -2.91 14.59 -16.70
C LEU A 32 -4.34 15.11 -16.91
N THR A 33 -4.95 14.61 -17.96
CA THR A 33 -6.29 15.00 -18.41
C THR A 33 -7.27 13.85 -18.27
N GLU A 34 -8.53 14.08 -18.63
CA GLU A 34 -9.58 13.06 -18.73
C GLU A 34 -9.27 11.91 -19.72
N ARG A 35 -8.23 12.04 -20.54
CA ARG A 35 -7.76 11.02 -21.48
C ARG A 35 -6.73 10.07 -20.88
N ASP A 36 -6.25 10.38 -19.68
CA ASP A 36 -5.19 9.64 -19.00
C ASP A 36 -5.77 8.76 -17.89
N VAL A 37 -5.15 7.60 -17.67
CA VAL A 37 -5.56 6.65 -16.63
C VAL A 37 -4.43 6.49 -15.62
N VAL A 38 -4.74 6.72 -14.34
CA VAL A 38 -3.84 6.40 -13.22
C VAL A 38 -4.37 5.16 -12.52
N LEU A 39 -3.60 4.08 -12.56
CA LEU A 39 -3.86 2.88 -11.79
C LEU A 39 -3.07 2.94 -10.48
N THR A 40 -3.74 2.69 -9.36
CA THR A 40 -3.12 2.58 -8.04
C THR A 40 -3.77 1.47 -7.23
N VAL A 41 -3.02 0.92 -6.27
CA VAL A 41 -3.48 -0.17 -5.40
C VAL A 41 -3.71 0.39 -4.00
N LEU A 42 -4.88 0.10 -3.43
CA LEU A 42 -5.15 0.35 -2.02
C LEU A 42 -4.58 -0.84 -1.23
N THR A 43 -3.55 -0.58 -0.44
CA THR A 43 -2.73 -1.63 0.17
C THR A 43 -3.33 -2.24 1.43
N ASP A 44 -4.33 -1.59 2.01
CA ASP A 44 -4.97 -1.99 3.26
C ASP A 44 -6.38 -1.39 3.39
N SER A 45 -7.15 -1.92 4.34
CA SER A 45 -8.47 -1.43 4.74
C SER A 45 -8.44 -0.87 6.16
N MET A 46 -9.50 -0.14 6.55
CA MET A 46 -9.68 0.38 7.91
C MET A 46 -9.87 -0.71 8.97
N GLU A 47 -10.21 -1.93 8.57
CA GLU A 47 -10.36 -3.08 9.48
C GLU A 47 -9.08 -3.33 10.30
N LEU A 48 -7.91 -3.04 9.74
CA LEU A 48 -6.61 -3.22 10.41
C LEU A 48 -6.32 -2.15 11.48
N TYR A 49 -7.10 -1.08 11.56
CA TYR A 49 -6.75 0.13 12.35
C TYR A 49 -7.71 0.45 13.49
N GLY A 50 -8.61 -0.47 13.87
CA GLY A 50 -9.59 -0.24 14.93
C GLY A 50 -8.99 0.20 16.27
N SER A 51 -7.94 -0.48 16.75
CA SER A 51 -7.23 -0.11 17.98
C SER A 51 -6.57 1.26 17.86
N ARG A 52 -5.94 1.55 16.70
CA ARG A 52 -5.29 2.82 16.46
C ARG A 52 -6.26 4.00 16.48
N LEU A 53 -7.48 3.81 15.97
CA LEU A 53 -8.52 4.83 16.03
C LEU A 53 -8.98 5.10 17.46
N ALA A 54 -9.08 4.07 18.31
CA ALA A 54 -9.42 4.23 19.72
C ALA A 54 -8.35 5.04 20.45
N GLU A 55 -7.07 4.66 20.29
CA GLU A 55 -5.93 5.41 20.85
C GLU A 55 -5.94 6.88 20.42
N LEU A 56 -6.13 7.14 19.12
CA LEU A 56 -6.16 8.52 18.60
C LEU A 56 -7.34 9.33 19.15
N ARG A 57 -8.48 8.70 19.43
CA ARG A 57 -9.64 9.36 20.05
C ARG A 57 -9.39 9.66 21.53
N ASP A 58 -8.69 8.79 22.24
CA ASP A 58 -8.30 9.02 23.63
C ASP A 58 -7.26 10.14 23.72
N GLU A 59 -6.28 10.17 22.81
CA GLU A 59 -5.22 11.20 22.76
C GLU A 59 -5.73 12.57 22.28
N ARG A 60 -6.60 12.61 21.27
CA ARG A 60 -6.96 13.84 20.54
C ARG A 60 -8.41 14.27 20.71
N GLY A 61 -9.22 13.46 21.39
CA GLY A 61 -10.66 13.66 21.53
C GLY A 61 -11.46 13.18 20.31
N ALA A 62 -12.76 13.46 20.35
CA ALA A 62 -13.68 13.04 19.29
C ALA A 62 -13.34 13.69 17.93
N TYR A 63 -13.43 12.91 16.86
CA TYR A 63 -13.29 13.44 15.50
C TYR A 63 -14.58 14.15 15.10
N THR A 64 -14.52 15.48 15.00
CA THR A 64 -15.70 16.33 14.73
C THR A 64 -15.81 16.69 13.25
N GLU A 65 -16.99 17.13 12.83
CA GLU A 65 -17.22 17.65 11.47
C GLU A 65 -16.28 18.83 11.14
N THR A 66 -16.02 19.72 12.12
CA THR A 66 -15.05 20.80 11.97
C THR A 66 -13.64 20.27 11.68
N GLN A 67 -13.21 19.22 12.41
CA GLN A 67 -11.91 18.59 12.17
C GLN A 67 -11.86 17.95 10.78
N ALA A 68 -12.94 17.28 10.35
CA ALA A 68 -13.05 16.70 9.02
C ALA A 68 -12.94 17.78 7.92
N ALA A 69 -13.59 18.92 8.08
CA ALA A 69 -13.49 20.04 7.14
C ALA A 69 -12.07 20.63 7.09
N MET A 70 -11.41 20.75 8.23
CA MET A 70 -10.02 21.20 8.32
C MET A 70 -9.07 20.21 7.61
N ASP A 71 -9.20 18.92 7.87
CA ASP A 71 -8.35 17.88 7.27
C ASP A 71 -8.58 17.75 5.77
N HIS A 72 -9.83 17.80 5.32
CA HIS A 72 -10.16 17.81 3.89
C HIS A 72 -9.52 19.00 3.17
N THR A 73 -9.60 20.19 3.77
CA THR A 73 -9.02 21.40 3.18
C THR A 73 -7.49 21.35 3.19
N ARG A 74 -6.89 20.97 4.31
CA ARG A 74 -5.43 21.01 4.49
C ARG A 74 -4.71 19.87 3.77
N TRP A 75 -5.17 18.64 3.96
CA TRP A 75 -4.43 17.43 3.55
C TRP A 75 -4.84 16.89 2.18
N LEU A 76 -6.09 17.10 1.76
CA LEU A 76 -6.54 16.68 0.42
C LEU A 76 -6.42 17.82 -0.59
N LEU A 77 -7.17 18.92 -0.37
CA LEU A 77 -7.15 20.05 -1.31
C LEU A 77 -5.83 20.81 -1.27
N GLY A 78 -5.27 21.01 -0.08
CA GLY A 78 -4.01 21.72 0.15
C GLY A 78 -2.75 20.90 -0.17
N ALA A 79 -2.86 19.62 -0.50
CA ALA A 79 -1.71 18.84 -0.92
C ALA A 79 -1.09 19.43 -2.19
N THR A 80 0.20 19.73 -2.15
CA THR A 80 0.95 20.28 -3.30
C THR A 80 1.85 19.21 -3.93
N THR A 81 2.52 19.56 -5.02
CA THR A 81 3.49 18.71 -5.72
C THR A 81 4.95 18.97 -5.34
N ASP A 82 5.20 19.81 -4.33
CA ASP A 82 6.52 20.17 -3.79
C ASP A 82 7.46 19.00 -3.46
N HIS A 83 6.90 17.86 -3.07
CA HIS A 83 7.63 16.64 -2.73
C HIS A 83 7.65 15.59 -3.87
N MET A 84 7.29 15.97 -5.10
CA MET A 84 7.42 15.10 -6.28
C MET A 84 8.77 15.35 -6.95
N ALA A 85 9.40 14.29 -7.46
CA ALA A 85 10.65 14.38 -8.19
C ALA A 85 10.69 13.37 -9.34
N GLU A 86 11.10 13.83 -10.52
CA GLU A 86 11.52 12.94 -11.61
C GLU A 86 12.89 12.36 -11.30
N LEU A 87 12.98 11.04 -11.27
CA LEU A 87 14.20 10.35 -10.86
C LEU A 87 15.13 10.12 -12.05
N SER A 88 16.34 10.67 -11.96
CA SER A 88 17.45 10.32 -12.83
C SER A 88 17.91 8.88 -12.60
N HIS A 89 18.82 8.37 -13.44
CA HIS A 89 19.43 7.05 -13.23
C HIS A 89 20.02 6.90 -11.82
N TRP A 90 20.76 7.92 -11.35
CA TRP A 90 21.41 7.88 -10.04
C TRP A 90 20.43 8.01 -8.88
N ASP A 91 19.34 8.75 -9.06
CA ASP A 91 18.27 8.81 -8.06
C ASP A 91 17.57 7.47 -7.90
N ARG A 92 17.27 6.79 -9.03
CA ARG A 92 16.72 5.43 -9.01
C ARG A 92 17.68 4.45 -8.33
N ARG A 93 18.99 4.54 -8.60
CA ARG A 93 20.00 3.68 -7.94
C ARG A 93 20.08 3.97 -6.45
N ARG A 94 19.98 5.24 -6.03
CA ARG A 94 19.91 5.63 -4.62
C ARG A 94 18.69 5.02 -3.93
N VAL A 95 17.51 5.13 -4.53
CA VAL A 95 16.27 4.52 -3.99
C VAL A 95 16.40 2.99 -3.92
N HIS A 96 16.95 2.36 -4.96
CA HIS A 96 17.21 0.92 -4.96
C HIS A 96 18.10 0.49 -3.78
N ASN A 97 19.17 1.24 -3.53
CA ASN A 97 20.10 0.93 -2.44
C ASN A 97 19.49 1.11 -1.03
N LEU A 98 18.37 1.85 -0.88
CA LEU A 98 17.66 1.93 0.41
C LEU A 98 17.14 0.57 0.87
N LYS A 99 16.92 -0.36 -0.07
CA LYS A 99 16.54 -1.74 0.24
C LYS A 99 17.61 -2.48 1.04
N TYR A 100 18.87 -2.03 1.06
CA TYR A 100 19.92 -2.71 1.81
C TYR A 100 19.52 -2.94 3.28
N PHE A 101 18.96 -1.92 3.93
CA PHE A 101 18.54 -2.02 5.33
C PHE A 101 17.47 -3.11 5.54
N THR A 102 16.40 -3.09 4.75
CA THR A 102 15.29 -4.03 4.94
C THR A 102 15.60 -5.41 4.35
N TRP A 103 16.15 -5.46 3.14
CA TRP A 103 16.39 -6.69 2.39
C TRP A 103 17.60 -7.47 2.91
N VAL A 104 18.72 -6.79 3.15
CA VAL A 104 19.97 -7.45 3.57
C VAL A 104 20.02 -7.56 5.08
N GLU A 105 19.92 -6.44 5.81
CA GLU A 105 20.13 -6.47 7.26
C GLU A 105 18.96 -7.12 8.01
N GLN A 106 17.71 -6.77 7.70
CA GLN A 106 16.55 -7.29 8.42
C GLN A 106 16.08 -8.66 7.90
N MET A 107 16.02 -8.86 6.59
CA MET A 107 15.55 -10.12 5.99
C MET A 107 16.66 -11.15 5.76
N GLY A 108 17.92 -10.80 5.98
CA GLY A 108 19.06 -11.71 5.85
C GLY A 108 19.38 -12.14 4.43
N ARG A 109 18.93 -11.41 3.41
CA ARG A 109 19.20 -11.70 2.00
C ARG A 109 20.62 -11.28 1.62
N SER A 110 21.14 -11.85 0.54
CA SER A 110 22.49 -11.51 0.08
C SER A 110 22.51 -10.15 -0.64
N VAL A 111 23.64 -9.45 -0.55
CA VAL A 111 23.84 -8.21 -1.34
C VAL A 111 23.86 -8.51 -2.84
N GLN A 112 24.32 -9.69 -3.23
CA GLN A 112 24.33 -10.16 -4.62
C GLN A 112 22.90 -10.29 -5.17
N GLU A 113 21.97 -10.78 -4.35
CA GLU A 113 20.55 -10.84 -4.71
C GLU A 113 19.92 -9.45 -4.83
N LEU A 114 20.32 -8.50 -3.98
CA LEU A 114 19.91 -7.11 -4.12
C LEU A 114 20.44 -6.51 -5.43
N ASP A 115 21.72 -6.69 -5.74
CA ASP A 115 22.31 -6.22 -7.00
C ASP A 115 21.66 -6.86 -8.23
N ALA A 116 21.29 -8.15 -8.16
CA ALA A 116 20.60 -8.87 -9.23
C ALA A 116 19.24 -8.23 -9.56
N GLN A 117 18.49 -7.72 -8.56
CA GLN A 117 17.24 -6.97 -8.82
C GLN A 117 17.43 -5.75 -9.72
N TRP A 118 18.66 -5.21 -9.81
CA TRP A 118 18.99 -4.06 -10.66
C TRP A 118 19.66 -4.45 -11.98
N TYR A 119 20.68 -5.32 -11.94
CA TYR A 119 21.47 -5.67 -13.12
C TYR A 119 20.83 -6.75 -13.99
N ASP A 120 20.06 -7.67 -13.39
CA ASP A 120 19.33 -8.72 -14.10
C ASP A 120 17.88 -8.31 -14.40
N TRP A 121 17.60 -7.00 -14.40
CA TRP A 121 16.29 -6.48 -14.76
C TRP A 121 16.07 -6.59 -16.29
N PRO A 122 14.90 -7.06 -16.77
CA PRO A 122 13.69 -7.41 -16.03
C PRO A 122 13.63 -8.87 -15.53
N ASP A 123 14.49 -9.75 -16.07
CA ASP A 123 14.45 -11.21 -15.88
C ASP A 123 14.37 -11.66 -14.41
N TYR A 124 15.00 -10.95 -13.48
CA TYR A 124 14.89 -11.23 -12.04
C TYR A 124 13.43 -11.24 -11.57
N TRP A 125 12.66 -10.23 -11.97
CA TRP A 125 11.26 -10.10 -11.56
C TRP A 125 10.33 -11.00 -12.37
N ASP A 126 10.63 -11.23 -13.65
CA ASP A 126 9.83 -12.12 -14.48
C ASP A 126 9.83 -13.56 -13.95
N ARG A 127 10.96 -14.02 -13.39
CA ARG A 127 11.02 -15.31 -12.68
C ARG A 127 10.13 -15.37 -11.44
N ILE A 128 9.91 -14.24 -10.76
CA ILE A 128 9.01 -14.15 -9.60
C ILE A 128 7.56 -14.12 -10.09
N HIS A 129 7.24 -13.33 -11.11
CA HIS A 129 5.90 -13.27 -11.68
C HIS A 129 5.46 -14.61 -12.29
N ALA A 130 6.38 -15.41 -12.82
CA ALA A 130 6.10 -16.75 -13.31
C ALA A 130 5.66 -17.75 -12.21
N GLN A 131 5.79 -17.39 -10.93
CA GLN A 131 5.37 -18.24 -9.79
C GLN A 131 3.95 -17.95 -9.30
N VAL A 132 3.23 -17.00 -9.92
CA VAL A 132 1.88 -16.59 -9.47
C VAL A 132 0.93 -17.78 -9.36
N ASP A 133 0.83 -18.63 -10.39
CA ASP A 133 -0.10 -19.78 -10.37
C ASP A 133 0.22 -20.76 -9.22
N ALA A 134 1.51 -21.03 -8.98
CA ALA A 134 1.93 -21.92 -7.89
C ALA A 134 1.66 -21.31 -6.50
N ILE A 135 1.82 -19.99 -6.36
CA ILE A 135 1.50 -19.27 -5.12
C ILE A 135 -0.01 -19.30 -4.89
N ASP A 136 -0.82 -19.11 -5.93
CA ASP A 136 -2.28 -19.16 -5.83
C ASP A 136 -2.78 -20.53 -5.37
N GLU A 137 -2.21 -21.62 -5.89
CA GLU A 137 -2.50 -22.98 -5.43
C GLU A 137 -2.19 -23.14 -3.93
N LEU A 138 -1.03 -22.64 -3.47
CA LEU A 138 -0.64 -22.67 -2.06
C LEU A 138 -1.57 -21.82 -1.18
N ILE A 139 -2.05 -20.68 -1.67
CA ILE A 139 -3.00 -19.82 -0.96
C ILE A 139 -4.34 -20.55 -0.79
N VAL A 140 -4.85 -21.18 -1.85
CA VAL A 140 -6.10 -21.96 -1.79
C VAL A 140 -6.00 -23.09 -0.77
N GLU A 141 -4.90 -23.83 -0.81
CA GLU A 141 -4.66 -24.93 0.12
C GLU A 141 -4.52 -24.44 1.57
N PHE A 142 -3.76 -23.37 1.79
CA PHE A 142 -3.64 -22.74 3.10
C PHE A 142 -5.01 -22.33 3.67
N ASN A 143 -5.84 -21.66 2.86
CA ASN A 143 -7.18 -21.22 3.27
C ASN A 143 -8.08 -22.41 3.61
N ARG A 144 -8.01 -23.50 2.83
CA ARG A 144 -8.73 -24.75 3.12
C ARG A 144 -8.32 -25.31 4.49
N LEU A 145 -7.03 -25.43 4.75
CA LEU A 145 -6.49 -25.96 6.01
C LEU A 145 -6.87 -25.09 7.22
N VAL A 146 -6.80 -23.76 7.09
CA VAL A 146 -7.19 -22.83 8.15
C VAL A 146 -8.68 -22.96 8.47
N ALA A 147 -9.55 -23.04 7.44
CA ALA A 147 -10.98 -23.22 7.64
C ALA A 147 -11.32 -24.57 8.31
N GLU A 148 -10.65 -25.65 7.91
CA GLU A 148 -10.81 -26.98 8.52
C GLU A 148 -10.34 -27.00 9.98
N GLY A 149 -9.15 -26.46 10.27
CA GLY A 149 -8.63 -26.35 11.64
C GLY A 149 -9.55 -25.53 12.56
N TYR A 150 -10.12 -24.43 12.05
CA TYR A 150 -11.10 -23.63 12.77
C TYR A 150 -12.39 -24.43 13.06
N SER A 151 -12.87 -25.21 12.07
CA SER A 151 -14.06 -26.05 12.24
C SER A 151 -13.88 -27.14 13.31
N VAL A 152 -12.72 -27.79 13.34
CA VAL A 152 -12.39 -28.81 14.36
C VAL A 152 -12.32 -28.19 15.75
N TRP A 153 -11.73 -26.99 15.88
CA TRP A 153 -11.64 -26.29 17.16
C TRP A 153 -13.02 -25.88 17.68
N THR A 154 -13.88 -25.28 16.84
CA THR A 154 -15.25 -24.91 17.23
C THR A 154 -16.18 -26.09 17.52
N ALA A 155 -15.90 -27.28 16.96
CA ALA A 155 -16.67 -28.49 17.23
C ALA A 155 -16.24 -29.22 18.51
N THR A 156 -15.08 -28.87 19.08
CA THR A 156 -14.51 -29.50 20.28
C THR A 156 -14.45 -28.58 21.51
N SER A 157 -14.82 -27.31 21.35
CA SER A 157 -15.05 -26.29 22.41
C SER A 157 -16.53 -26.08 22.69
#